data_AF-A0A7C8Z916-F1
#
_entry.id   AF-A0A7C8Z916-F1
#
_cell.length_a   1.000
_cell.length_b   1.000
_cell.length_c   1.000
_cell.angle_alpha   90.00
_cell.angle_beta   90.00
_cell.angle_gamma   90.00
#
_symmetry.space_group_name_H-M   'P 1'
#
loop_
_entity.id
_entity.type
_entity.pdbx_description
1 polymer ?
#
loop_
_entity_poly.entity_id
_entity_poly.type
_entity_poly.pdbx_seq_one_letter_code
_entity_poly.pdbx_strand_id
1 'polypeptide(L)'
;VYTLLKGLEKIAASADIPMLVCGDFNSTPASAPHALLALGKVDPLHPDLAVDPLGILRPHTKLAHQLPLVSAYSSFARGIGPILDQQRRRMDPSTNEPLFTNCTRDFIGTHDYIFYTADSLMV
;
A
#
# COMPACT_ATOMS: atom_id res chain seq x y z
N VAL A 1 -12.98 -4.15 10.32
CA VAL A 1 -11.85 -4.85 11.00
C VAL A 1 -10.64 -4.81 10.07
N TYR A 2 -9.55 -4.11 10.42
CA TYR A 2 -8.25 -4.10 9.71
C TYR A 2 -7.14 -4.62 10.63
N THR A 3 -7.31 -5.87 11.09
CA THR A 3 -6.58 -6.45 12.23
C THR A 3 -5.06 -6.36 12.11
N LEU A 4 -4.52 -6.51 10.89
CA LEU A 4 -3.08 -6.43 10.64
C LEU A 4 -2.51 -5.08 11.08
N LEU A 5 -3.02 -3.99 10.52
CA LEU A 5 -2.56 -2.64 10.79
C LEU A 5 -2.73 -2.24 12.26
N LYS A 6 -3.81 -2.67 12.93
CA LYS A 6 -3.95 -2.46 14.38
C LYS A 6 -2.93 -3.25 15.20
N GLY A 7 -2.63 -4.47 14.78
CA GLY A 7 -1.56 -5.28 15.38
C GLY A 7 -0.20 -4.60 15.23
N LEU A 8 0.10 -4.10 14.03
CA LEU A 8 1.32 -3.35 13.74
C LEU A 8 1.41 -2.05 14.55
N GLU A 9 0.35 -1.24 14.61
CA GLU A 9 0.32 -0.03 15.44
C GLU A 9 0.57 -0.32 16.91
N LYS A 10 0.05 -1.43 17.45
CA LYS A 10 0.30 -1.83 18.83
C LYS A 10 1.78 -2.19 19.07
N ILE A 11 2.42 -2.85 18.10
CA ILE A 11 3.84 -3.19 18.17
C ILE A 11 4.68 -1.91 18.05
N ALA A 12 4.39 -1.04 17.08
CA ALA A 12 5.09 0.24 16.88
C ALA A 12 4.95 1.18 18.09
N ALA A 13 3.77 1.22 18.72
CA ALA A 13 3.56 2.05 19.90
C ALA A 13 4.30 1.50 21.14
N SER A 14 4.63 0.21 21.16
CA SER A 14 5.33 -0.41 22.28
C SER A 14 6.85 -0.24 22.23
N ALA A 15 7.39 -0.02 21.03
CA ALA A 15 8.79 0.29 20.77
C ALA A 15 8.91 0.82 19.34
N ASP A 16 9.81 1.80 19.11
CA ASP A 16 10.13 2.37 17.79
C ASP A 16 10.84 1.34 16.88
N ILE A 17 10.14 0.24 16.58
CA ILE A 17 10.63 -0.91 15.84
C ILE A 17 10.42 -0.63 14.35
N PRO A 18 11.49 -0.62 13.53
CA PRO A 18 11.35 -0.54 12.08
C PRO A 18 10.55 -1.71 11.53
N MET A 19 9.65 -1.46 10.56
CA MET A 19 8.77 -2.48 10.01
C MET A 19 8.95 -2.65 8.51
N LEU A 20 8.87 -3.90 8.07
CA LEU A 20 8.75 -4.31 6.69
C LEU A 20 7.49 -5.17 6.57
N VAL A 21 6.53 -4.73 5.76
CA VAL A 21 5.25 -5.42 5.53
C VAL A 21 5.21 -5.88 4.08
N CYS A 22 5.36 -7.18 3.88
CA CYS A 22 5.38 -7.79 2.54
C CYS A 22 4.23 -8.77 2.39
N GLY A 23 3.69 -8.87 1.18
CA GLY A 23 2.76 -9.93 0.85
C GLY A 23 1.99 -9.69 -0.43
N ASP A 24 1.21 -10.70 -0.80
CA ASP A 24 0.13 -10.59 -1.77
C ASP A 24 -1.12 -10.06 -1.06
N PHE A 25 -1.53 -8.84 -1.39
CA PHE A 25 -2.70 -8.18 -0.83
C PHE A 25 -3.96 -8.38 -1.68
N ASN A 26 -3.86 -9.03 -2.85
CA ASN A 26 -4.93 -9.18 -3.84
C ASN A 26 -5.70 -7.86 -4.07
N SER A 27 -4.98 -6.75 -4.03
CA SER A 27 -5.51 -5.39 -4.09
C SER A 27 -4.71 -4.62 -5.12
N THR A 28 -5.37 -4.01 -6.09
CA THR A 28 -4.68 -3.21 -7.12
C THR A 28 -4.24 -1.86 -6.56
N PRO A 29 -3.27 -1.18 -7.20
CA PRO A 29 -2.95 0.20 -6.88
C PRO A 29 -4.21 1.07 -6.93
N ALA A 30 -4.29 2.07 -6.04
CA ALA A 30 -5.43 2.98 -5.89
C ALA A 30 -6.76 2.34 -5.41
N SER A 31 -6.78 1.05 -5.05
CA SER A 31 -7.91 0.46 -4.31
C SER A 31 -7.95 0.94 -2.85
N ALA A 32 -9.09 0.78 -2.17
CA ALA A 32 -9.21 1.18 -0.76
C ALA A 32 -8.19 0.48 0.17
N PRO A 33 -7.92 -0.84 0.06
CA PRO A 33 -6.88 -1.48 0.88
C PRO A 33 -5.47 -0.96 0.58
N HIS A 34 -5.16 -0.72 -0.70
CA HIS A 34 -3.87 -0.12 -1.10
C HIS A 34 -3.73 1.30 -0.53
N ALA A 35 -4.74 2.14 -0.70
CA ALA A 35 -4.76 3.50 -0.17
C ALA A 35 -4.64 3.51 1.37
N LEU A 36 -5.29 2.58 2.06
CA LEU A 36 -5.18 2.46 3.52
C LEU A 36 -3.74 2.24 3.95
N LEU A 37 -3.00 1.34 3.29
CA LEU A 37 -1.59 1.02 3.61
C LEU A 37 -0.61 2.10 3.14
N ALA A 38 -0.80 2.62 1.92
CA ALA A 38 0.14 3.53 1.27
C ALA A 38 -0.04 5.00 1.70
N LEU A 39 -1.27 5.39 2.03
CA LEU A 39 -1.63 6.77 2.40
C LEU A 39 -2.02 6.91 3.88
N GLY A 40 -2.10 5.79 4.61
CA GLY A 40 -2.52 5.76 6.01
C GLY A 40 -4.02 5.96 6.24
N LYS A 41 -4.82 6.16 5.18
CA LYS A 41 -6.28 6.36 5.30
C LYS A 41 -7.00 6.08 3.99
N VAL A 42 -8.29 5.79 4.09
CA VAL A 42 -9.19 5.70 2.93
C VAL A 42 -10.09 6.93 2.87
N ASP A 43 -10.30 7.48 1.67
CA ASP A 43 -11.32 8.50 1.46
C ASP A 43 -12.71 7.94 1.80
N PRO A 44 -13.50 8.56 2.68
CA PRO A 44 -14.86 8.11 2.99
C PRO A 44 -15.79 7.99 1.77
N LEU A 45 -15.49 8.69 0.67
CA LEU A 45 -16.20 8.65 -0.61
C LEU A 45 -15.59 7.67 -1.63
N HIS A 46 -14.61 6.87 -1.24
CA HIS A 46 -13.96 5.92 -2.12
C HIS A 46 -14.97 4.88 -2.64
N PRO A 47 -14.99 4.58 -3.96
CA PRO A 47 -16.00 3.70 -4.57
C PRO A 47 -16.03 2.29 -3.96
N ASP A 48 -14.88 1.73 -3.59
CA ASP A 48 -14.80 0.42 -2.90
C ASP A 48 -15.57 0.37 -1.57
N LEU A 49 -15.86 1.51 -0.94
CA LEU A 49 -16.65 1.58 0.30
C LEU A 49 -18.16 1.61 0.06
N ALA A 50 -18.61 1.75 -1.21
CA ALA A 50 -20.03 1.85 -1.54
C ALA A 50 -20.78 0.53 -1.31
N VAL A 51 -20.09 -0.61 -1.47
CA VAL A 51 -20.67 -1.95 -1.34
C VAL A 51 -20.20 -2.60 -0.04
N ASP A 52 -20.95 -2.36 1.04
CA ASP A 52 -20.70 -2.95 2.37
C ASP A 52 -21.98 -3.63 2.90
N PRO A 53 -22.38 -4.78 2.35
CA PRO A 53 -23.63 -5.45 2.71
C PRO A 53 -23.67 -5.91 4.18
N LEU A 54 -22.50 -6.09 4.81
CA LEU A 54 -22.36 -6.53 6.20
C LEU A 54 -22.10 -5.38 7.18
N GLY A 55 -21.92 -4.15 6.69
CA GLY A 55 -21.63 -2.98 7.52
C GLY A 55 -20.27 -3.04 8.23
N ILE A 56 -19.32 -3.85 7.75
CA ILE A 56 -18.04 -4.12 8.43
C ILE A 56 -16.99 -3.02 8.23
N LEU A 57 -17.20 -2.15 7.24
CA LEU A 57 -16.31 -1.04 6.89
C LEU A 57 -16.68 0.25 7.62
N ARG A 58 -17.86 0.29 8.25
CA ARG A 58 -18.36 1.46 8.97
C ARG A 58 -17.88 1.53 10.43
N PRO A 59 -17.70 2.75 10.97
CA PRO A 59 -17.65 4.02 10.24
C PRO A 59 -16.36 4.16 9.42
N HIS A 60 -16.44 4.74 8.22
CA HIS A 60 -15.28 4.89 7.32
C HIS A 60 -14.15 5.72 7.96
N THR A 61 -14.48 6.59 8.92
CA THR A 61 -13.52 7.36 9.71
C THR A 61 -12.54 6.49 10.51
N LYS A 62 -12.86 5.21 10.74
CA LYS A 62 -11.95 4.27 11.38
C LYS A 62 -10.95 3.66 10.42
N LEU A 63 -11.10 3.79 9.10
CA LEU A 63 -10.18 3.24 8.11
C LEU A 63 -8.95 4.16 7.96
N ALA A 64 -8.12 4.20 9.01
CA ALA A 64 -6.88 4.96 9.06
C ALA A 64 -5.87 4.34 10.04
N HIS A 65 -4.59 4.61 9.83
CA HIS A 65 -3.46 4.28 10.68
C HIS A 65 -2.38 5.39 10.66
N GLN A 66 -1.50 5.39 11.67
CA GLN A 66 -0.44 6.39 11.81
C GLN A 66 0.97 5.89 11.46
N LEU A 67 1.12 4.62 11.09
CA LEU A 67 2.41 4.07 10.68
C LEU A 67 2.97 4.81 9.43
N PRO A 68 4.25 5.21 9.41
CA PRO A 68 4.87 5.92 8.29
C PRO A 68 5.26 4.95 7.16
N LEU A 69 4.30 4.15 6.69
CA LEU A 69 4.52 3.14 5.66
C LEU A 69 4.61 3.77 4.26
N VAL A 70 5.59 3.32 3.47
CA VAL A 70 5.78 3.71 2.07
C VAL A 70 6.03 2.46 1.23
N SER A 71 5.43 2.39 0.03
CA SER A 71 5.72 1.31 -0.94
C SER A 71 7.17 1.41 -1.40
N ALA A 72 7.93 0.32 -1.25
CA ALA A 72 9.28 0.20 -1.76
C ALA A 72 9.35 0.37 -3.28
N TYR A 73 8.32 -0.07 -4.02
CA TYR A 73 8.31 0.11 -5.48
C TYR A 73 8.23 1.57 -5.89
N SER A 74 7.53 2.40 -5.10
CA SER A 74 7.39 3.84 -5.38
C SER A 74 8.71 4.62 -5.33
N SER A 75 9.78 4.07 -4.76
CA SER A 75 11.11 4.68 -4.80
C SER A 75 11.69 4.63 -6.22
N PHE A 76 11.41 3.57 -6.98
CA PHE A 76 11.86 3.44 -8.37
C PHE A 76 11.21 4.45 -9.29
N ALA A 77 9.95 4.82 -9.04
CA ALA A 77 9.25 5.85 -9.81
C ALA A 77 9.84 7.26 -9.60
N ARG A 78 10.36 7.52 -8.39
CA ARG A 78 10.89 8.84 -7.96
C ARG A 78 12.41 8.97 -8.09
N GLY A 79 13.12 7.85 -8.18
CA GLY A 79 14.57 7.80 -8.25
C GLY A 79 15.16 8.38 -9.55
N ILE A 80 16.41 8.85 -9.46
CA ILE A 80 17.17 9.43 -10.58
C ILE A 80 18.43 8.60 -10.81
N GLY A 81 18.64 8.14 -12.04
CA GLY A 81 19.87 7.45 -12.46
C GLY A 81 19.60 6.38 -13.51
N PRO A 82 20.61 5.96 -14.28
CA PRO A 82 20.43 5.13 -15.47
C PRO A 82 19.78 3.76 -15.20
N ILE A 83 20.05 3.16 -14.03
CA ILE A 83 19.39 1.90 -13.60
C ILE A 83 17.92 2.16 -13.23
N LEU A 84 17.65 3.28 -12.55
CA LEU A 84 16.31 3.66 -12.10
C LEU A 84 15.44 4.10 -13.28
N ASP A 85 16.02 4.75 -14.30
CA ASP A 85 15.33 5.12 -15.54
C ASP A 85 14.76 3.90 -16.28
N GLN A 86 15.47 2.76 -16.24
CA GLN A 86 14.96 1.51 -16.78
C GLN A 86 13.77 0.98 -15.96
N GLN A 87 13.86 1.03 -14.63
CA GLN A 87 12.75 0.60 -13.76
C GLN A 87 11.54 1.52 -13.88
N ARG A 88 11.71 2.83 -14.03
CA ARG A 88 10.62 3.80 -14.24
C ARG A 88 9.73 3.46 -15.42
N ARG A 89 10.27 2.83 -16.48
CA ARG A 89 9.47 2.37 -17.64
C ARG A 89 8.49 1.24 -17.29
N ARG A 90 8.68 0.57 -16.15
CA ARG A 90 7.84 -0.52 -15.65
C ARG A 90 6.89 -0.05 -14.54
N MET A 91 6.86 1.25 -14.27
CA MET A 91 6.00 1.86 -13.26
C MET A 91 4.83 2.57 -13.92
N ASP A 92 3.66 2.52 -13.29
CA ASP A 92 2.53 3.35 -13.63
C ASP A 92 2.76 4.77 -13.06
N PRO A 93 2.79 5.83 -13.90
CA PRO A 93 3.05 7.19 -13.43
C PRO A 93 1.93 7.79 -12.56
N SER A 94 0.72 7.23 -12.60
CA SER A 94 -0.41 7.70 -11.80
C SER A 94 -0.37 7.18 -10.37
N THR A 95 0.09 5.95 -10.17
CA THR A 95 0.10 5.30 -8.86
C THR A 95 1.50 5.17 -8.25
N ASN A 96 2.55 5.32 -9.06
CA ASN A 96 3.93 5.03 -8.71
C ASN A 96 4.14 3.57 -8.26
N GLU A 97 3.28 2.66 -8.69
CA GLU A 97 3.43 1.22 -8.48
C GLU A 97 3.82 0.53 -9.79
N PRO A 98 4.33 -0.72 -9.77
CA PRO A 98 4.64 -1.45 -10.99
C PRO A 98 3.41 -1.64 -11.88
N LEU A 99 3.62 -1.79 -13.18
CA LEU A 99 2.55 -2.14 -14.13
C LEU A 99 1.92 -3.50 -13.80
N PHE A 100 2.72 -4.44 -13.30
CA PHE A 100 2.25 -5.72 -12.79
C PHE A 100 3.25 -6.37 -11.83
N THR A 101 2.74 -7.18 -10.92
CA THR A 101 3.48 -8.19 -10.16
C THR A 101 2.89 -9.59 -10.36
N ASN A 102 1.63 -9.65 -10.78
CA ASN A 102 0.90 -10.83 -11.19
C ASN A 102 0.58 -10.75 -12.69
N CYS A 103 0.91 -11.80 -13.45
CA CYS A 103 0.67 -11.88 -14.89
C CYS A 103 0.16 -13.27 -15.25
N THR A 104 -1.14 -13.35 -15.49
CA THR A 104 -1.87 -14.55 -15.92
C THR A 104 -2.60 -14.27 -17.24
N ARG A 105 -3.27 -15.29 -17.78
CA ARG A 105 -4.11 -15.11 -18.98
C ARG A 105 -5.26 -14.12 -18.75
N ASP A 106 -5.88 -14.19 -17.59
CA ASP A 106 -7.15 -13.51 -17.31
C ASP A 106 -6.95 -12.22 -16.51
N PHE A 107 -5.75 -12.01 -15.97
CA PHE A 107 -5.43 -10.85 -15.17
C PHE A 107 -3.94 -10.47 -15.27
N ILE A 108 -3.69 -9.18 -15.48
CA ILE A 108 -2.34 -8.58 -15.40
C ILE A 108 -2.47 -7.34 -14.52
N GLY A 109 -1.72 -7.30 -13.42
CA GLY A 109 -1.77 -6.18 -12.48
C GLY A 109 -0.90 -6.38 -11.26
N THR A 110 -0.89 -5.38 -10.38
CA THR A 110 -0.06 -5.37 -9.17
C THR A 110 -0.88 -5.76 -7.95
N HIS A 111 -0.42 -6.79 -7.24
CA HIS A 111 -1.02 -7.31 -6.01
C HIS A 111 0.00 -7.55 -4.90
N ASP A 112 1.27 -7.66 -5.26
CA ASP A 112 2.37 -7.88 -4.34
C ASP A 112 2.98 -6.53 -3.96
N TYR A 113 3.12 -6.29 -2.66
CA TYR A 113 3.69 -5.05 -2.14
C TYR A 113 4.73 -5.34 -1.07
N ILE A 114 5.68 -4.42 -0.99
CA ILE A 114 6.64 -4.31 0.12
C ILE A 114 6.50 -2.90 0.65
N PHE A 115 5.94 -2.75 1.85
CA PHE A 115 5.87 -1.48 2.56
C PHE A 115 6.93 -1.43 3.66
N TYR A 116 7.55 -0.27 3.86
CA TYR A 116 8.52 -0.07 4.92
C TYR A 116 8.27 1.22 5.69
N THR A 117 8.70 1.29 6.94
CA THR A 117 8.67 2.51 7.76
C THR A 117 9.74 3.48 7.29
N ALA A 118 9.32 4.56 6.62
CA ALA A 118 10.23 5.46 5.90
C ALA A 118 11.04 6.41 6.80
N ASP A 119 10.71 6.47 8.09
CA ASP A 119 11.48 7.17 9.11
C ASP A 119 12.71 6.40 9.59
N SER A 120 12.78 5.10 9.30
CA SER A 120 13.78 4.18 9.87
C SER A 120 14.45 3.27 8.84
N LEU A 121 13.84 3.04 7.68
CA LEU A 121 14.39 2.22 6.59
C LEU A 121 14.45 3.04 5.29
N MET A 122 15.31 2.63 4.35
CA MET A 122 15.51 3.28 3.05
C MET A 122 15.68 2.22 1.94
N VAL A 123 15.36 2.59 0.70
CA VAL A 123 15.48 1.76 -0.52
C VAL A 123 16.37 2.46 -1.53
#